data_AF-A0A346N4D1-F1
#
_entry.id   AF-A0A346N4D1-F1
#
_cell.length_a   1.000
_cell.length_b   1.000
_cell.length_c   1.000
_cell.angle_alpha   90.00
_cell.angle_beta   90.00
_cell.angle_gamma   90.00
#
_symmetry.space_group_name_H-M   'P 1'
#
loop_
_entity.id
_entity.type
_entity.pdbx_description
1 polymer ?
#
loop_
_entity_poly.entity_id
_entity_poly.type
_entity_poly.pdbx_seq_one_letter_code
_entity_poly.pdbx_strand_id
1 'polypeptide(L)'
;MDKAAFWKIIDASRRDAEDDPEEQLETLRERLSSLEPAEIVSFDRILSEYHGRADTWDLWGAAYIIGGGCSDDGFMDFRGWLISRGEKAYEAALADPESLVKVVKEHDGECQIEGYQYVASEVWEEKTGKTSDDFPSHDLPMRTGTSGTPWEESDLDERFPKLSKKFS
;
A
#
# COMPACT_ATOMS: atom_id res chain seq x y z
N MET A 1 -17.96 -3.11 -4.27
CA MET A 1 -17.22 -4.38 -4.34
C MET A 1 -16.86 -4.89 -2.95
N ASP A 2 -16.50 -6.17 -2.83
CA ASP A 2 -15.99 -6.80 -1.60
C ASP A 2 -14.45 -6.94 -1.61
N LYS A 3 -13.88 -7.46 -0.51
CA LYS A 3 -12.43 -7.62 -0.34
C LYS A 3 -11.81 -8.61 -1.33
N ALA A 4 -12.55 -9.66 -1.70
CA ALA A 4 -12.06 -10.65 -2.65
C ALA A 4 -11.94 -10.06 -4.07
N ALA A 5 -12.94 -9.25 -4.47
CA ALA A 5 -12.91 -8.52 -5.72
C ALA A 5 -11.80 -7.47 -5.76
N PHE A 6 -11.59 -6.73 -4.65
CA PHE A 6 -10.48 -5.79 -4.49
C PHE A 6 -9.13 -6.46 -4.76
N TRP A 7 -8.83 -7.56 -4.05
CA TRP A 7 -7.55 -8.26 -4.22
C TRP A 7 -7.38 -8.86 -5.61
N LYS A 8 -8.48 -9.33 -6.22
CA LYS A 8 -8.45 -9.80 -7.60
C LYS A 8 -8.06 -8.70 -8.59
N ILE A 9 -8.48 -7.45 -8.36
CA ILE A 9 -8.08 -6.30 -9.19
C ILE A 9 -6.59 -6.00 -8.99
N ILE A 10 -6.11 -5.96 -7.75
CA ILE A 10 -4.69 -5.74 -7.42
C ILE A 10 -3.79 -6.81 -8.04
N ASP A 11 -4.13 -8.09 -7.89
CA ASP A 11 -3.33 -9.19 -8.48
C ASP A 11 -3.42 -9.24 -10.01
N ALA A 12 -4.48 -8.67 -10.58
CA ALA A 12 -4.61 -8.58 -12.04
C ALA A 12 -3.83 -7.39 -12.60
N SER A 13 -3.80 -6.23 -11.92
CA SER A 13 -2.92 -5.11 -12.31
C SER A 13 -1.46 -5.52 -12.18
N ARG A 14 -1.07 -6.16 -11.06
CA ARG A 14 0.32 -6.62 -10.85
C ARG A 14 0.81 -7.56 -11.94
N ARG A 15 -0.04 -8.50 -12.37
CA ARG A 15 0.34 -9.48 -13.40
C ARG A 15 0.48 -8.84 -14.78
N ASP A 16 -0.38 -7.90 -15.11
CA ASP A 16 -0.33 -7.22 -16.42
C ASP A 16 0.87 -6.28 -16.50
N ALA A 17 1.31 -5.74 -15.36
CA ALA A 17 2.53 -4.95 -15.20
C ALA A 17 3.80 -5.80 -14.96
N GLU A 18 3.74 -7.13 -15.11
CA GLU A 18 4.89 -8.02 -14.91
C GLU A 18 5.64 -7.84 -13.57
N ASP A 19 4.90 -7.59 -12.47
CA ASP A 19 5.39 -7.23 -11.12
C ASP A 19 6.14 -5.88 -11.03
N ASP A 20 6.16 -5.06 -12.06
CA ASP A 20 6.72 -3.70 -12.02
C ASP A 20 5.79 -2.75 -11.22
N PRO A 21 6.29 -2.11 -10.14
CA PRO A 21 5.51 -1.22 -9.30
C PRO A 21 4.90 0.00 -10.01
N GLU A 22 5.66 0.66 -10.89
CA GLU A 22 5.24 1.88 -11.58
C GLU A 22 4.22 1.56 -12.66
N GLU A 23 4.47 0.53 -13.49
CA GLU A 23 3.51 0.06 -14.50
C GLU A 23 2.23 -0.49 -13.84
N GLN A 24 2.32 -1.04 -12.62
CA GLN A 24 1.15 -1.55 -11.92
C GLN A 24 0.15 -0.44 -11.59
N LEU A 25 0.60 0.77 -11.30
CA LEU A 25 -0.30 1.89 -10.99
C LEU A 25 -1.15 2.25 -12.23
N GLU A 26 -0.53 2.29 -13.41
CA GLU A 26 -1.22 2.58 -14.66
C GLU A 26 -2.20 1.46 -15.04
N THR A 27 -1.78 0.20 -14.95
CA THR A 27 -2.70 -0.94 -15.19
C THR A 27 -3.84 -0.99 -14.17
N LEU A 28 -3.62 -0.54 -12.92
CA LEU A 28 -4.68 -0.39 -11.93
C LEU A 28 -5.65 0.71 -12.34
N ARG A 29 -5.16 1.88 -12.79
CA ARG A 29 -5.98 2.99 -13.30
C ARG A 29 -6.91 2.53 -14.43
N GLU A 30 -6.36 1.82 -15.42
CA GLU A 30 -7.13 1.27 -16.55
C GLU A 30 -8.23 0.29 -16.10
N ARG A 31 -7.93 -0.55 -15.10
CA ARG A 31 -8.90 -1.49 -14.54
C ARG A 31 -10.03 -0.77 -13.81
N LEU A 32 -9.70 0.23 -13.00
CA LEU A 32 -10.70 1.02 -12.28
C LEU A 32 -11.58 1.83 -13.24
N SER A 33 -11.02 2.37 -14.33
CA SER A 33 -11.78 3.16 -15.31
C SER A 33 -12.85 2.34 -16.03
N SER A 34 -12.73 1.01 -16.02
CA SER A 34 -13.72 0.08 -16.56
C SER A 34 -14.87 -0.24 -15.59
N LEU A 35 -14.77 0.16 -14.31
CA LEU A 35 -15.78 -0.11 -13.29
C LEU A 35 -16.83 1.00 -13.18
N GLU A 36 -18.02 0.69 -12.65
CA GLU A 36 -19.00 1.74 -12.35
C GLU A 36 -18.49 2.68 -11.24
N PRO A 37 -18.86 3.98 -11.23
CA PRO A 37 -18.38 4.94 -10.23
C PRO A 37 -18.59 4.47 -8.77
N ALA A 38 -19.71 3.81 -8.48
CA ALA A 38 -19.99 3.27 -7.14
C ALA A 38 -19.04 2.12 -6.75
N GLU A 39 -18.53 1.37 -7.72
CA GLU A 39 -17.53 0.33 -7.48
C GLU A 39 -16.16 0.93 -7.22
N ILE A 40 -15.77 2.00 -7.93
CA ILE A 40 -14.52 2.73 -7.67
C ILE A 40 -14.51 3.29 -6.24
N VAL A 41 -15.62 3.91 -5.80
CA VAL A 41 -15.79 4.37 -4.41
C VAL A 41 -15.67 3.19 -3.42
N SER A 42 -16.25 2.04 -3.75
CA SER A 42 -16.11 0.85 -2.91
C SER A 42 -14.68 0.31 -2.85
N PHE A 43 -13.93 0.41 -3.95
CA PHE A 43 -12.51 0.04 -4.02
C PHE A 43 -11.71 0.95 -3.09
N ASP A 44 -11.90 2.26 -3.21
CA ASP A 44 -11.21 3.26 -2.39
C ASP A 44 -11.43 3.04 -0.88
N ARG A 45 -12.66 2.71 -0.49
CA ARG A 45 -12.98 2.37 0.90
C ARG A 45 -12.13 1.22 1.44
N ILE A 46 -11.98 0.17 0.64
CA ILE A 46 -11.23 -1.03 1.01
C ILE A 46 -9.72 -0.73 0.99
N LEU A 47 -9.25 0.02 0.00
CA LEU A 47 -7.88 0.49 -0.08
C LEU A 47 -7.52 1.30 1.19
N SER A 48 -8.35 2.26 1.56
CA SER A 48 -8.21 3.08 2.77
C SER A 48 -8.21 2.23 4.05
N GLU A 49 -9.05 1.18 4.13
CA GLU A 49 -8.99 0.21 5.24
C GLU A 49 -7.61 -0.47 5.33
N TYR A 50 -7.05 -0.91 4.21
CA TYR A 50 -5.76 -1.59 4.16
C TYR A 50 -4.57 -0.64 4.41
N HIS A 51 -4.60 0.60 3.91
CA HIS A 51 -3.60 1.60 4.30
C HIS A 51 -3.62 1.83 5.81
N GLY A 52 -4.80 2.01 6.40
CA GLY A 52 -4.93 2.19 7.83
C GLY A 52 -4.48 0.96 8.63
N ARG A 53 -4.78 -0.26 8.16
CA ARG A 53 -4.34 -1.51 8.82
C ARG A 53 -2.83 -1.68 8.81
N ALA A 54 -2.15 -1.24 7.76
CA ALA A 54 -0.69 -1.29 7.63
C ALA A 54 0.03 -0.16 8.39
N ASP A 55 -0.72 0.79 8.96
CA ASP A 55 -0.18 1.88 9.78
C ASP A 55 0.25 1.38 11.18
N THR A 56 1.39 0.69 11.19
CA THR A 56 1.99 0.10 12.38
C THR A 56 3.45 0.51 12.48
N TRP A 57 3.95 0.71 13.71
CA TRP A 57 5.36 1.03 13.93
C TRP A 57 6.28 -0.09 13.46
N ASP A 58 5.81 -1.34 13.51
CA ASP A 58 6.54 -2.49 13.00
C ASP A 58 6.79 -2.42 11.48
N LEU A 59 5.75 -2.15 10.70
CA LEU A 59 5.91 -1.98 9.25
C LEU A 59 6.67 -0.70 8.90
N TRP A 60 6.57 0.36 9.69
CA TRP A 60 7.39 1.55 9.48
C TRP A 60 8.87 1.24 9.73
N GLY A 61 9.21 0.49 10.78
CA GLY A 61 10.59 0.06 11.02
C GLY A 61 11.14 -0.77 9.86
N ALA A 62 10.32 -1.66 9.28
CA ALA A 62 10.69 -2.40 8.08
C ALA A 62 10.90 -1.48 6.86
N ALA A 63 9.99 -0.52 6.62
CA ALA A 63 10.12 0.46 5.54
C ALA A 63 11.39 1.32 5.70
N TYR A 64 11.69 1.74 6.94
CA TYR A 64 12.88 2.49 7.29
C TYR A 64 14.16 1.70 6.95
N ILE A 65 14.24 0.42 7.33
CA ILE A 65 15.41 -0.42 7.01
C ILE A 65 15.56 -0.61 5.50
N ILE A 66 14.46 -0.89 4.79
CA ILE A 66 14.47 -1.15 3.34
C ILE A 66 14.89 0.10 2.56
N GLY A 67 14.35 1.27 2.94
CA GLY A 67 14.62 2.54 2.27
C GLY A 67 15.86 3.29 2.76
N GLY A 68 16.51 2.83 3.83
CA GLY A 68 17.60 3.59 4.48
C GLY A 68 17.13 4.88 5.15
N GLY A 69 15.88 4.90 5.60
CA GLY A 69 15.12 6.07 6.05
C GLY A 69 13.66 5.96 5.64
N CYS A 70 12.74 6.62 6.36
CA CYS A 70 11.33 6.64 5.97
C CYS A 70 10.59 7.82 6.64
N SER A 71 10.12 8.77 5.84
CA SER A 71 9.25 9.88 6.28
C SER A 71 7.79 9.42 6.42
N ASP A 72 6.91 10.28 6.93
CA ASP A 72 5.46 10.03 6.94
C ASP A 72 4.91 9.72 5.54
N ASP A 73 5.30 10.53 4.55
CA ASP A 73 4.88 10.38 3.15
C ASP A 73 5.48 9.10 2.54
N GLY A 74 6.77 8.85 2.77
CA GLY A 74 7.42 7.61 2.32
C GLY A 74 6.79 6.37 2.96
N PHE A 75 6.32 6.46 4.21
CA PHE A 75 5.59 5.36 4.84
C PHE A 75 4.18 5.20 4.27
N MET A 76 3.55 6.28 3.82
CA MET A 76 2.29 6.20 3.06
C MET A 76 2.49 5.45 1.74
N ASP A 77 3.55 5.77 1.01
CA ASP A 77 3.88 5.16 -0.28
C ASP A 77 4.34 3.70 -0.11
N PHE A 78 5.07 3.39 0.96
CA PHE A 78 5.41 2.02 1.31
C PHE A 78 4.18 1.14 1.55
N ARG A 79 3.14 1.68 2.21
CA ARG A 79 1.88 0.95 2.39
C ARG A 79 1.17 0.72 1.06
N GLY A 80 1.24 1.68 0.14
CA GLY A 80 0.74 1.52 -1.24
C GLY A 80 1.48 0.40 -1.97
N TRP A 81 2.81 0.40 -1.90
CA TRP A 81 3.64 -0.68 -2.42
C TRP A 81 3.28 -2.03 -1.79
N LEU A 82 3.14 -2.13 -0.47
CA LEU A 82 2.83 -3.39 0.19
C LEU A 82 1.47 -3.96 -0.26
N ILE A 83 0.47 -3.11 -0.42
CA ILE A 83 -0.84 -3.50 -0.97
C ILE A 83 -0.68 -3.97 -2.41
N SER A 84 0.12 -3.28 -3.23
CA SER A 84 0.36 -3.66 -4.63
C SER A 84 0.85 -5.10 -4.78
N ARG A 85 1.62 -5.62 -3.81
CA ARG A 85 2.18 -6.99 -3.81
C ARG A 85 1.13 -8.10 -3.55
N GLY A 86 -0.12 -7.72 -3.29
CA GLY A 86 -1.26 -8.63 -3.14
C GLY A 86 -1.45 -9.18 -1.72
N GLU A 87 -2.63 -9.79 -1.50
CA GLU A 87 -3.15 -10.16 -0.18
C GLU A 87 -2.17 -11.01 0.65
N LYS A 88 -1.56 -12.00 0.01
CA LYS A 88 -0.67 -12.94 0.70
C LYS A 88 0.59 -12.27 1.24
N ALA A 89 1.20 -11.37 0.47
CA ALA A 89 2.38 -10.62 0.90
C ALA A 89 2.00 -9.62 1.99
N TYR A 90 0.91 -8.91 1.78
CA TYR A 90 0.36 -7.93 2.71
C TYR A 90 0.06 -8.54 4.11
N GLU A 91 -0.72 -9.63 4.16
CA GLU A 91 -1.08 -10.26 5.44
C GLU A 91 0.13 -10.96 6.10
N ALA A 92 1.09 -11.47 5.32
CA ALA A 92 2.33 -12.01 5.87
C ALA A 92 3.19 -10.92 6.53
N ALA A 93 3.32 -9.76 5.91
CA ALA A 93 4.08 -8.63 6.44
C ALA A 93 3.41 -8.03 7.69
N LEU A 94 2.09 -7.96 7.74
CA LEU A 94 1.35 -7.55 8.94
C LEU A 94 1.60 -8.49 10.12
N ALA A 95 1.72 -9.79 9.88
CA ALA A 95 1.97 -10.77 10.93
C ALA A 95 3.45 -10.84 11.34
N ASP A 96 4.35 -10.68 10.37
CA ASP A 96 5.80 -10.73 10.54
C ASP A 96 6.46 -9.80 9.50
N PRO A 97 6.88 -8.57 9.88
CA PRO A 97 7.55 -7.65 8.96
C PRO A 97 8.81 -8.25 8.32
N GLU A 98 9.50 -9.17 9.00
CA GLU A 98 10.68 -9.82 8.43
C GLU A 98 10.35 -10.71 7.21
N SER A 99 9.08 -11.05 6.98
CA SER A 99 8.66 -11.77 5.77
C SER A 99 8.97 -11.02 4.48
N LEU A 100 9.11 -9.69 4.55
CA LEU A 100 9.44 -8.82 3.42
C LEU A 100 10.80 -9.14 2.78
N VAL A 101 11.72 -9.81 3.47
CA VAL A 101 12.98 -10.30 2.87
C VAL A 101 12.76 -11.22 1.67
N LYS A 102 11.58 -11.86 1.57
CA LYS A 102 11.19 -12.74 0.46
C LYS A 102 10.38 -12.04 -0.62
N VAL A 103 9.84 -10.86 -0.33
CA VAL A 103 8.93 -10.13 -1.21
C VAL A 103 9.68 -9.07 -1.99
N VAL A 104 10.52 -8.30 -1.31
CA VAL A 104 11.32 -7.21 -1.90
C VAL A 104 12.36 -7.77 -2.89
N LYS A 105 12.27 -7.30 -4.13
CA LYS A 105 13.19 -7.55 -5.25
C LYS A 105 14.08 -6.32 -5.47
N GLU A 106 15.19 -6.51 -6.18
CA GLU A 106 16.16 -5.42 -6.43
C GLU A 106 15.55 -4.23 -7.18
N HIS A 107 14.58 -4.48 -8.06
CA HIS A 107 13.91 -3.43 -8.83
C HIS A 107 12.81 -2.69 -8.06
N ASP A 108 12.48 -3.09 -6.83
CA ASP A 108 11.49 -2.38 -6.01
C ASP A 108 12.07 -1.09 -5.37
N GLY A 109 13.37 -0.83 -5.49
CA GLY A 109 14.02 0.37 -4.93
C GLY A 109 13.76 0.52 -3.43
N GLU A 110 13.25 1.68 -3.02
CA GLU A 110 12.85 1.97 -1.63
C GLU A 110 11.50 1.35 -1.23
N CYS A 111 10.88 0.57 -2.12
CA CYS A 111 9.56 -0.02 -1.93
C CYS A 111 8.48 1.04 -1.66
N GLN A 112 8.55 2.18 -2.36
CA GLN A 112 7.61 3.29 -2.26
C GLN A 112 6.95 3.49 -3.63
N ILE A 113 5.62 3.52 -3.67
CA ILE A 113 4.85 3.86 -4.87
C ILE A 113 3.88 4.98 -4.51
N GLU A 114 4.17 6.19 -4.99
CA GLU A 114 3.24 7.32 -4.91
C GLU A 114 2.00 7.06 -5.79
N GLY A 115 0.83 7.51 -5.34
CA GLY A 115 -0.38 7.58 -6.17
C GLY A 115 -1.41 6.50 -5.90
N TYR A 116 -1.05 5.40 -5.24
CA TYR A 116 -2.03 4.37 -4.81
C TYR A 116 -3.16 4.99 -4.00
N GLN A 117 -2.84 5.94 -3.12
CA GLN A 117 -3.77 6.62 -2.21
C GLN A 117 -4.81 7.47 -2.94
N TYR A 118 -4.53 7.87 -4.19
CA TYR A 118 -5.35 8.83 -4.95
C TYR A 118 -5.95 8.21 -6.21
N VAL A 119 -5.46 7.04 -6.67
CA VAL A 119 -5.85 6.45 -7.96
C VAL A 119 -7.36 6.26 -8.11
N ALA A 120 -8.05 5.90 -7.02
CA ALA A 120 -9.49 5.68 -7.08
C ALA A 120 -10.28 6.99 -7.17
N SER A 121 -9.90 8.03 -6.42
CA SER A 121 -10.55 9.35 -6.52
C SER A 121 -10.29 9.98 -7.88
N GLU A 122 -9.05 9.92 -8.37
CA GLU A 122 -8.69 10.48 -9.68
C GLU A 122 -9.46 9.81 -10.82
N VAL A 123 -9.52 8.47 -10.86
CA VAL A 123 -10.28 7.75 -11.89
C VAL A 123 -11.78 8.05 -11.79
N TRP A 124 -12.30 8.23 -10.57
CA TRP A 124 -13.71 8.59 -10.38
C TRP A 124 -14.00 10.01 -10.88
N GLU A 125 -13.11 10.98 -10.62
CA GLU A 125 -13.21 12.35 -11.13
C GLU A 125 -13.19 12.36 -12.66
N GLU A 126 -12.22 11.70 -13.27
CA GLU A 126 -12.13 11.53 -14.73
C GLU A 126 -13.41 10.91 -15.32
N LYS A 127 -13.95 9.88 -14.66
CA LYS A 127 -15.11 9.14 -15.15
C LYS A 127 -16.42 9.91 -15.00
N THR A 128 -16.56 10.73 -13.96
CA THR A 128 -17.81 11.43 -13.63
C THR A 128 -17.82 12.89 -14.06
N GLY A 129 -16.65 13.48 -14.33
CA GLY A 129 -16.46 14.91 -14.57
C GLY A 129 -16.69 15.80 -13.34
N LYS A 130 -16.70 15.21 -12.15
CA LYS A 130 -16.83 15.91 -10.87
C LYS A 130 -15.45 16.18 -10.25
N THR A 131 -15.42 16.94 -9.16
CA THR A 131 -14.18 17.23 -8.41
C THR A 131 -14.02 16.30 -7.21
N SER A 132 -12.81 16.26 -6.65
CA SER A 132 -12.49 15.54 -5.41
C SER A 132 -13.44 15.88 -4.24
N ASP A 133 -13.93 17.12 -4.16
CA ASP A 133 -14.90 17.57 -3.15
C ASP A 133 -16.23 16.80 -3.20
N ASP A 134 -16.61 16.27 -4.37
CA ASP A 134 -17.80 15.45 -4.56
C ASP A 134 -17.55 13.96 -4.30
N PHE A 135 -16.29 13.54 -4.11
CA PHE A 135 -15.94 12.15 -3.91
C PHE A 135 -16.53 11.63 -2.59
N PRO A 136 -17.32 10.54 -2.59
CA PRO A 136 -17.99 10.09 -1.38
C PRO A 136 -17.00 9.72 -0.28
N SER A 137 -17.12 10.37 0.88
CA SER A 137 -16.33 10.05 2.06
C SER A 137 -16.70 8.67 2.59
N HIS A 138 -15.70 7.94 3.07
CA HIS A 138 -15.93 6.66 3.74
C HIS A 138 -16.15 6.86 5.23
N ASP A 139 -17.16 6.19 5.78
CA ASP A 139 -17.33 6.07 7.22
C ASP A 139 -16.36 5.01 7.77
N LEU A 140 -15.07 5.35 7.79
CA LEU A 140 -14.01 4.55 8.41
C LEU A 140 -13.76 5.08 9.82
N PRO A 141 -13.51 4.18 10.81
CA PRO A 141 -13.18 4.61 12.14
C PRO A 141 -11.92 5.48 12.10
N MET A 142 -11.99 6.65 12.73
CA MET A 142 -10.87 7.56 12.85
C MET A 142 -9.72 6.84 13.55
N ARG A 143 -8.61 6.59 12.83
CA ARG A 143 -7.41 6.02 13.41
C ARG A 143 -6.60 7.14 14.06
N THR A 144 -6.27 6.97 15.34
CA THR A 144 -5.45 7.94 16.09
C THR A 144 -3.98 7.54 16.00
N GLY A 145 -3.34 7.90 14.89
CA GLY A 145 -1.91 7.68 14.66
C GLY A 145 -1.51 6.22 14.41
N THR A 146 -0.21 6.03 14.25
CA THR A 146 0.44 4.74 14.00
C THR A 146 0.31 3.82 15.20
N SER A 147 -0.16 2.59 14.96
CA SER A 147 -0.43 1.60 16.01
C SER A 147 0.80 0.76 16.39
N GLY A 148 0.77 0.15 17.57
CA GLY A 148 1.88 -0.65 18.09
C GLY A 148 2.89 0.17 18.89
N THR A 149 4.11 -0.36 19.04
CA THR A 149 5.17 0.25 19.85
C THR A 149 6.17 0.98 18.96
N PRO A 150 6.36 2.31 19.15
CA PRO A 150 7.42 3.07 18.50
C PRO A 150 8.81 2.48 18.76
N TRP A 151 9.77 2.83 17.93
CA TRP A 151 11.16 2.39 18.02
C TRP A 151 12.10 3.58 17.90
N GLU A 152 13.31 3.41 18.42
CA GLU A 152 14.45 4.24 18.07
C GLU A 152 15.29 3.51 17.02
N GLU A 153 16.05 4.23 16.17
CA GLU A 153 16.84 3.62 15.10
C GLU A 153 17.83 2.56 15.62
N SER A 154 18.36 2.75 16.83
CA SER A 154 19.26 1.80 17.49
C SER A 154 18.63 0.44 17.80
N ASP A 155 17.30 0.36 17.83
CA ASP A 155 16.57 -0.88 18.19
C ASP A 155 16.29 -1.75 16.96
N LEU A 156 16.38 -1.17 15.76
CA LEU A 156 15.90 -1.79 14.52
C LEU A 156 16.66 -3.07 14.16
N ASP A 157 17.97 -3.11 14.37
CA ASP A 157 18.80 -4.29 14.10
C ASP A 157 18.46 -5.48 15.00
N GLU A 158 18.08 -5.22 16.25
CA GLU A 158 17.64 -6.26 17.18
C GLU A 158 16.19 -6.70 16.88
N ARG A 159 15.33 -5.74 16.51
CA ARG A 159 13.90 -5.99 16.23
C ARG A 159 13.68 -6.71 14.90
N PHE A 160 14.48 -6.42 13.88
CA PHE A 160 14.33 -6.95 12.52
C PHE A 160 15.65 -7.47 11.91
N PRO A 161 16.32 -8.44 12.57
CA PRO A 161 17.68 -8.86 12.20
C PRO A 161 17.82 -9.40 10.77
N LYS A 162 16.78 -10.00 10.19
CA LYS A 162 16.80 -10.50 8.81
C LYS A 162 16.70 -9.36 7.79
N LEU A 163 15.91 -8.32 8.10
CA LEU A 163 15.80 -7.14 7.25
C LEU A 163 17.10 -6.36 7.28
N SER A 164 17.61 -6.01 8.47
CA SER A 164 18.89 -5.29 8.60
C SER A 164 20.02 -6.05 7.92
N LYS A 165 20.12 -7.37 8.10
CA LYS A 165 21.15 -8.16 7.41
C LYS A 165 21.06 -8.10 5.88
N LYS A 166 19.86 -7.93 5.31
CA LYS A 166 19.65 -7.90 3.86
C LYS A 166 19.85 -6.51 3.27
N PHE A 167 19.52 -5.46 4.01
CA PHE A 167 19.40 -4.09 3.49
C PHE A 167 20.36 -3.06 4.13
N SER A 168 21.10 -3.42 5.18
CA SER A 168 22.14 -2.60 5.81
C SER A 168 23.56 -2.89 5.33
#